data_AF-A0A8K0PWC2-F1
#
_entry.id   AF-A0A8K0PWC2-F1
#
_cell.length_a   1.000
_cell.length_b   1.000
_cell.length_c   1.000
_cell.angle_alpha   90.00
_cell.angle_beta   90.00
_cell.angle_gamma   90.00
#
_symmetry.space_group_name_H-M   'P 1'
#
loop_
_entity.id
_entity.type
_entity.pdbx_description
1 polymer ?
#
loop_
_entity_poly.entity_id
_entity_poly.type
_entity_poly.pdbx_seq_one_letter_code
_entity_poly.pdbx_strand_id
1 'polypeptide(L)'
;MRFTQSIAPAVLLLAAGFSHAASTWGFDDGNVQIAAKKSGESIKEKLTSKNPLPNPVTLGNTDTLKLILTATDNGKGKRPHQAFLVLQEPESGLEAPFPLTVKGSGKAAVQLSQKDLPTQFRVATKPLKASVVLASFGSSEGFNAPVFEIKIDQDTNAAAPSYEKPLRYGKQPEIHHIFRPDPKSPPKIISLIFGLAVIATLPALLIGWVTLGGNVNHLSKAIGTAPLSHAAFFGSIVAMEFVFFLYYTSWNLFQVLPVMGLVAAVSVLSGTKALGEVQSRRLAGER
;
A
#
# COMPACT_ATOMS: atom_id res chain seq x y z
N MET A 1 65.59 -20.47 -67.51
CA MET A 1 64.76 -20.66 -66.31
C MET A 1 63.71 -19.55 -66.26
N ARG A 2 62.41 -19.91 -66.25
CA ARG A 2 61.26 -19.17 -65.64
C ARG A 2 60.88 -17.80 -66.25
N PHE A 3 59.63 -17.38 -66.44
CA PHE A 3 58.29 -17.98 -66.52
C PHE A 3 57.42 -16.84 -67.12
N THR A 4 56.67 -17.10 -68.18
CA THR A 4 55.67 -16.19 -68.76
C THR A 4 54.29 -16.51 -68.15
N GLN A 5 53.58 -15.53 -67.56
CA GLN A 5 52.15 -15.62 -67.23
C GLN A 5 51.55 -14.20 -67.28
N SER A 6 50.80 -13.84 -68.33
CA SER A 6 49.35 -14.02 -68.51
C SER A 6 48.49 -13.11 -67.60
N ILE A 7 48.22 -11.88 -68.07
CA ILE A 7 47.34 -10.89 -67.40
C ILE A 7 45.97 -10.76 -68.13
N ALA A 8 45.71 -11.56 -69.17
CA ALA A 8 44.54 -11.36 -70.02
C ALA A 8 43.17 -11.86 -69.48
N PRO A 9 43.02 -12.80 -68.51
CA PRO A 9 41.68 -13.31 -68.17
C PRO A 9 40.96 -12.51 -67.07
N ALA A 10 41.61 -11.53 -66.43
CA ALA A 10 41.05 -10.85 -65.26
C ALA A 10 40.04 -9.73 -65.59
N VAL A 11 40.01 -9.23 -66.84
CA VAL A 11 39.18 -8.06 -67.20
C VAL A 11 37.77 -8.44 -67.67
N LEU A 12 37.54 -9.70 -68.09
CA LEU A 12 36.24 -10.14 -68.62
C LEU A 12 35.23 -10.63 -67.56
N LEU A 13 35.61 -10.72 -66.29
CA LEU A 13 34.72 -11.12 -65.19
C LEU A 13 34.07 -9.95 -64.43
N LEU A 14 34.40 -8.70 -64.78
CA LEU A 14 33.87 -7.49 -64.11
C LEU A 14 32.58 -6.91 -64.75
N ALA A 15 32.05 -7.51 -65.82
CA ALA A 15 30.91 -6.97 -66.55
C ALA A 15 29.56 -7.68 -66.30
N ALA A 16 29.49 -8.64 -65.37
CA ALA A 16 28.24 -9.34 -65.02
C ALA A 16 27.85 -9.13 -63.54
N GLY A 17 28.12 -7.94 -63.00
CA GLY A 17 27.55 -7.51 -61.73
C GLY A 17 26.13 -6.98 -61.93
N PHE A 18 25.18 -7.82 -62.33
CA PHE A 18 23.78 -7.48 -62.20
C PHE A 18 23.51 -7.27 -60.70
N SER A 19 23.23 -6.04 -60.31
CA SER A 19 22.72 -5.70 -58.99
C SER A 19 21.48 -6.56 -58.72
N HIS A 20 21.66 -7.67 -58.01
CA HIS A 20 20.55 -8.29 -57.30
C HIS A 20 20.25 -7.36 -56.13
N ALA A 21 19.48 -6.31 -56.40
CA ALA A 21 18.76 -5.63 -55.35
C ALA A 21 17.94 -6.71 -54.64
N ALA A 22 18.27 -7.01 -53.38
CA ALA A 22 17.48 -7.90 -52.58
C ALA A 22 16.03 -7.40 -52.66
N SER A 23 15.14 -8.22 -53.21
CA SER A 23 13.74 -7.85 -53.33
C SER A 23 13.19 -7.69 -51.92
N THR A 24 12.66 -6.52 -51.60
CA THR A 24 12.13 -6.22 -50.27
C THR A 24 10.63 -6.08 -50.36
N TRP A 25 9.93 -6.67 -49.39
CA TRP A 25 8.53 -6.36 -49.17
C TRP A 25 8.40 -4.95 -48.63
N GLY A 26 7.33 -4.29 -49.04
CA GLY A 26 6.94 -2.98 -48.55
C GLY A 26 5.47 -2.75 -48.83
N PHE A 27 5.04 -1.51 -48.64
CA PHE A 27 3.72 -1.10 -49.06
C PHE A 27 3.71 0.35 -49.54
N ASP A 28 2.78 0.60 -50.45
CA ASP A 28 2.46 1.91 -51.02
C ASP A 28 0.99 2.24 -50.77
N ASP A 29 0.62 3.50 -50.97
CA ASP A 29 -0.75 4.02 -50.83
C ASP A 29 -1.44 3.65 -49.51
N GLY A 30 -0.67 3.64 -48.41
CA GLY A 30 -1.22 3.37 -47.10
C GLY A 30 -2.10 4.50 -46.61
N ASN A 31 -3.21 4.15 -45.98
CA ASN A 31 -4.19 5.08 -45.46
C ASN A 31 -4.80 4.53 -44.16
N VAL A 32 -4.68 5.31 -43.10
CA VAL A 32 -5.35 5.07 -41.83
C VAL A 32 -6.57 5.97 -41.76
N GLN A 33 -7.73 5.36 -41.58
CA GLN A 33 -9.00 6.05 -41.47
C GLN A 33 -9.63 5.75 -40.11
N ILE A 34 -10.00 6.78 -39.36
CA ILE A 34 -10.89 6.62 -38.21
C ILE A 34 -12.30 7.01 -38.67
N ALA A 35 -13.23 6.07 -38.59
CA ALA A 35 -14.65 6.33 -38.85
C ALA A 35 -15.42 6.36 -37.54
N ALA A 36 -15.92 7.54 -37.16
CA ALA A 36 -16.83 7.71 -36.03
C ALA A 36 -18.26 7.27 -36.43
N LYS A 37 -18.93 6.48 -35.59
CA LYS A 37 -20.27 5.94 -35.89
C LYS A 37 -21.40 7.00 -35.85
N LYS A 38 -21.16 8.18 -35.25
CA LYS A 38 -22.09 9.31 -35.17
C LYS A 38 -21.48 10.55 -35.81
N SER A 39 -21.87 10.88 -37.05
CA SER A 39 -21.73 12.18 -37.75
C SER A 39 -20.45 13.04 -37.51
N GLY A 40 -19.34 12.44 -37.09
CA GLY A 40 -18.08 13.10 -36.84
C GLY A 40 -17.17 13.02 -38.06
N GLU A 41 -16.27 13.99 -38.20
CA GLU A 41 -15.28 14.02 -39.28
C GLU A 41 -14.44 12.73 -39.28
N SER A 42 -14.36 12.07 -40.44
CA SER A 42 -13.46 10.93 -40.61
C SER A 42 -12.03 11.44 -40.80
N ILE A 43 -11.15 11.14 -39.85
CA ILE A 43 -9.71 11.43 -39.99
C ILE A 43 -9.14 10.44 -41.00
N LYS A 44 -8.48 10.94 -42.06
CA LYS A 44 -7.80 10.13 -43.07
C LYS A 44 -6.35 10.60 -43.19
N GLU A 45 -5.42 9.75 -42.78
CA GLU A 45 -3.99 10.05 -42.83
C GLU A 45 -3.28 9.08 -43.78
N LYS A 46 -2.46 9.63 -44.66
CA LYS A 46 -1.69 8.85 -45.64
C LYS A 46 -0.35 8.46 -45.05
N LEU A 47 0.08 7.25 -45.35
CA LEU A 47 1.34 6.69 -44.88
C LEU A 47 1.99 5.78 -45.92
N THR A 48 3.30 5.68 -45.87
CA THR A 48 4.09 4.83 -46.76
C THR A 48 5.11 4.05 -45.95
N SER A 49 5.69 3.00 -46.55
CA SER A 49 6.70 2.16 -45.90
C SER A 49 7.91 2.92 -45.32
N LYS A 50 8.21 4.12 -45.82
CA LYS A 50 9.35 4.96 -45.38
C LYS A 50 8.93 6.20 -44.59
N ASN A 51 7.63 6.53 -44.56
CA ASN A 51 7.12 7.72 -43.90
C ASN A 51 5.96 7.33 -42.96
N PRO A 52 6.27 6.96 -41.71
CA PRO A 52 5.25 6.66 -40.70
C PRO A 52 4.50 7.93 -40.27
N LEU A 53 3.35 7.77 -39.60
CA LEU A 53 2.62 8.91 -39.06
C LEU A 53 3.42 9.57 -37.92
N PRO A 54 3.54 10.90 -37.90
CA PRO A 54 4.25 11.61 -36.83
C PRO A 54 3.43 11.69 -35.54
N ASN A 55 2.10 11.71 -35.63
CA ASN A 55 1.21 11.92 -34.49
C ASN A 55 0.40 10.65 -34.18
N PRO A 56 0.15 10.35 -32.88
CA PRO A 56 -0.71 9.25 -32.49
C PRO A 56 -2.16 9.45 -32.94
N VAL A 57 -2.76 8.39 -33.44
CA VAL A 57 -4.15 8.32 -33.91
C VAL A 57 -5.03 7.92 -32.72
N THR A 58 -6.05 8.72 -32.40
CA THR A 58 -6.91 8.47 -31.23
C THR A 58 -8.12 7.61 -31.62
N LEU A 59 -8.33 6.49 -30.93
CA LEU A 59 -9.45 5.56 -31.15
C LEU A 59 -10.42 5.63 -29.97
N GLY A 60 -11.62 6.17 -30.21
CA GLY A 60 -12.70 6.20 -29.21
C GLY A 60 -13.59 4.95 -29.20
N ASN A 61 -14.42 4.84 -28.16
CA ASN A 61 -15.31 3.69 -27.91
C ASN A 61 -16.21 3.27 -29.07
N THR A 62 -16.69 4.24 -29.86
CA THR A 62 -17.59 3.97 -30.99
C THR A 62 -16.89 3.99 -32.34
N ASP A 63 -15.59 4.25 -32.36
CA ASP A 63 -14.84 4.48 -33.57
C ASP A 63 -14.34 3.16 -34.16
N THR A 64 -14.18 3.16 -35.48
CA THR A 64 -13.58 2.04 -36.21
C THR A 64 -12.34 2.55 -36.93
N LEU A 65 -11.18 1.99 -36.57
CA LEU A 65 -9.94 2.18 -37.28
C LEU A 65 -9.91 1.26 -38.49
N LYS A 66 -9.64 1.82 -39.67
CA LYS A 66 -9.49 1.09 -40.91
C LYS A 66 -8.14 1.42 -41.52
N LEU A 67 -7.27 0.43 -41.60
CA LEU A 67 -6.00 0.53 -42.30
C LEU A 67 -6.17 -0.11 -43.69
N ILE A 68 -5.82 0.64 -44.73
CA ILE A 68 -5.78 0.17 -46.12
C ILE A 68 -4.38 0.44 -46.64
N LEU A 69 -3.76 -0.55 -47.28
CA LEU A 69 -2.45 -0.40 -47.91
C LEU A 69 -2.35 -1.30 -49.13
N THR A 70 -1.40 -1.03 -50.02
CA THR A 70 -1.07 -1.92 -51.14
C THR A 70 0.27 -2.58 -50.87
N ALA A 71 0.28 -3.86 -50.55
CA ALA A 71 1.49 -4.64 -50.35
C ALA A 71 2.23 -4.82 -51.68
N THR A 72 3.53 -4.53 -51.67
CA THR A 72 4.40 -4.55 -52.85
C THR A 72 5.62 -5.42 -52.60
N ASP A 73 5.98 -6.21 -53.62
CA ASP A 73 7.25 -6.95 -53.69
C ASP A 73 8.09 -6.24 -54.76
N ASN A 74 9.15 -5.54 -54.34
CA ASN A 74 9.99 -4.71 -55.20
C ASN A 74 9.18 -3.68 -56.05
N GLY A 75 8.24 -2.97 -55.41
CA GLY A 75 7.39 -1.94 -56.03
C GLY A 75 6.22 -2.47 -56.88
N LYS A 76 6.07 -3.79 -57.03
CA LYS A 76 4.94 -4.40 -57.75
C LYS A 76 3.91 -4.94 -56.76
N GLY A 77 2.65 -4.53 -56.92
CA GLY A 77 1.54 -5.01 -56.09
C GLY A 77 1.40 -6.53 -56.17
N LYS A 78 1.57 -7.23 -55.04
CA LYS A 78 1.54 -8.69 -54.96
C LYS A 78 0.91 -9.13 -53.64
N ARG A 79 0.27 -10.30 -53.65
CA ARG A 79 -0.31 -10.89 -52.44
C ARG A 79 0.79 -11.58 -51.61
N PRO A 80 1.17 -11.08 -50.41
CA PRO A 80 2.04 -11.80 -49.48
C PRO A 80 1.34 -13.02 -48.87
N HIS A 81 2.13 -13.98 -48.37
CA HIS A 81 1.59 -15.10 -47.57
C HIS A 81 1.23 -14.67 -46.15
N GLN A 82 2.00 -13.74 -45.59
CA GLN A 82 1.81 -13.19 -44.25
C GLN A 82 1.54 -11.69 -44.35
N ALA A 83 0.41 -11.25 -43.81
CA ALA A 83 0.07 -9.83 -43.71
C ALA A 83 -0.69 -9.58 -42.41
N PHE A 84 -0.03 -8.93 -41.45
CA PHE A 84 -0.60 -8.58 -40.15
C PHE A 84 -0.37 -7.12 -39.80
N LEU A 85 -1.35 -6.53 -39.14
CA LEU A 85 -1.17 -5.35 -38.30
C LEU A 85 -0.95 -5.85 -36.88
N VAL A 86 0.24 -5.64 -36.32
CA VAL A 86 0.59 -6.05 -34.95
C VAL A 86 0.51 -4.82 -34.07
N LEU A 87 -0.34 -4.87 -33.05
CA LEU A 87 -0.39 -3.84 -32.01
C LEU A 87 0.46 -4.30 -30.82
N GLN A 88 1.35 -3.44 -30.35
CA GLN A 88 2.25 -3.71 -29.23
C GLN A 88 2.08 -2.67 -28.13
N GLU A 89 1.98 -3.13 -26.89
CA GLU A 89 2.05 -2.27 -25.71
C GLU A 89 3.52 -2.05 -25.30
N PRO A 90 4.03 -0.81 -25.24
CA PRO A 90 5.47 -0.54 -25.07
C PRO A 90 6.08 -1.02 -23.74
N GLU A 91 5.31 -1.02 -22.65
CA GLU A 91 5.84 -1.34 -21.32
C GLU A 91 5.81 -2.83 -20.99
N SER A 92 4.70 -3.50 -21.34
CA SER A 92 4.53 -4.92 -21.08
C SER A 92 5.17 -5.80 -22.16
N GLY A 93 5.39 -5.24 -23.36
CA GLY A 93 5.81 -5.98 -24.54
C GLY A 93 4.74 -6.90 -25.12
N LEU A 94 3.48 -6.80 -24.64
CA LEU A 94 2.38 -7.61 -25.14
C LEU A 94 2.05 -7.22 -26.58
N GLU A 95 1.85 -8.22 -27.43
CA GLU A 95 1.53 -8.06 -28.85
C GLU A 95 0.21 -8.75 -29.18
N ALA A 96 -0.60 -8.13 -30.03
CA ALA A 96 -1.77 -8.78 -30.64
C ALA A 96 -1.74 -8.60 -32.17
N PRO A 97 -1.70 -9.70 -32.94
CA PRO A 97 -1.72 -9.65 -34.39
C PRO A 97 -3.15 -9.59 -34.93
N PHE A 98 -3.38 -8.71 -35.91
CA PHE A 98 -4.64 -8.57 -36.62
C PHE A 98 -4.42 -8.84 -38.13
N PRO A 99 -5.00 -9.93 -38.68
CA PRO A 99 -4.78 -10.29 -40.08
C PRO A 99 -5.38 -9.26 -41.04
N LEU A 100 -4.62 -8.90 -42.07
CA LEU A 100 -5.10 -8.07 -43.17
C LEU A 100 -5.83 -8.93 -44.20
N THR A 101 -6.98 -8.47 -44.68
CA THR A 101 -7.65 -9.06 -45.83
C THR A 101 -6.99 -8.56 -47.11
N VAL A 102 -6.18 -9.41 -47.75
CA VAL A 102 -5.43 -9.08 -48.97
C VAL A 102 -6.17 -9.57 -50.22
N LYS A 103 -6.13 -8.81 -51.32
CA LYS A 103 -6.60 -9.21 -52.66
C LYS A 103 -5.42 -9.62 -53.55
N GLY A 104 -5.70 -10.25 -54.69
CA GLY A 104 -4.66 -10.64 -55.66
C GLY A 104 -3.79 -9.47 -56.14
N SER A 105 -4.34 -8.26 -56.17
CA SER A 105 -3.64 -7.02 -56.57
C SER A 105 -2.72 -6.44 -55.49
N GLY A 106 -2.49 -7.13 -54.36
CA GLY A 106 -1.72 -6.62 -53.21
C GLY A 106 -2.48 -5.67 -52.29
N LYS A 107 -3.68 -5.20 -52.68
CA LYS A 107 -4.52 -4.35 -51.81
C LYS A 107 -4.94 -5.11 -50.56
N ALA A 108 -4.59 -4.59 -49.40
CA ALA A 108 -4.82 -5.17 -48.09
C ALA A 108 -5.61 -4.20 -47.22
N ALA A 109 -6.55 -4.72 -46.43
CA ALA A 109 -7.33 -3.92 -45.50
C ALA A 109 -7.60 -4.66 -44.20
N VAL A 110 -7.59 -3.93 -43.09
CA VAL A 110 -8.01 -4.41 -41.76
C VAL A 110 -8.91 -3.35 -41.12
N GLN A 111 -9.94 -3.79 -40.42
CA GLN A 111 -10.85 -2.94 -39.67
C GLN A 111 -10.85 -3.41 -38.22
N LEU A 112 -10.63 -2.48 -37.30
CA LEU A 112 -10.53 -2.71 -35.88
C LEU A 112 -11.40 -1.70 -35.15
N SER A 113 -12.22 -2.18 -34.23
CA SER A 113 -12.91 -1.35 -33.26
C SER A 113 -12.43 -1.72 -31.86
N GLN A 114 -12.69 -0.87 -30.87
CA GLN A 114 -12.18 -1.11 -29.51
C GLN A 114 -12.68 -2.43 -28.91
N LYS A 115 -13.85 -2.92 -29.34
CA LYS A 115 -14.40 -4.24 -28.93
C LYS A 115 -13.60 -5.44 -29.49
N ASP A 116 -12.78 -5.23 -30.51
CA ASP A 116 -11.96 -6.28 -31.13
C ASP A 116 -10.57 -6.35 -30.46
N LEU A 117 -10.20 -5.33 -29.68
CA LEU A 117 -8.94 -5.29 -28.94
C LEU A 117 -8.99 -6.19 -27.70
N PRO A 118 -7.88 -6.88 -27.36
CA PRO A 118 -7.72 -7.54 -26.06
C PRO A 118 -7.96 -6.57 -24.91
N THR A 119 -8.40 -7.08 -23.76
CA THR A 119 -8.74 -6.26 -22.60
C THR A 119 -7.54 -5.45 -22.09
N GLN A 120 -6.33 -6.01 -22.19
CA GLN A 120 -5.08 -5.35 -21.81
C GLN A 120 -4.86 -4.05 -22.60
N PHE A 121 -5.10 -4.10 -23.90
CA PHE A 121 -4.91 -2.95 -24.80
C PHE A 121 -5.98 -1.87 -24.60
N ARG A 122 -7.17 -2.23 -24.11
CA ARG A 122 -8.19 -1.24 -23.77
C ARG A 122 -7.86 -0.46 -22.51
N VAL A 123 -7.13 -1.06 -21.58
CA VAL A 123 -6.71 -0.45 -20.29
C VAL A 123 -5.38 0.32 -20.45
N ALA A 124 -4.68 0.13 -21.57
CA ALA A 124 -3.39 0.77 -21.82
C ALA A 124 -3.49 2.30 -21.73
N THR A 125 -2.66 2.90 -20.88
CA THR A 125 -2.58 4.35 -20.68
C THR A 125 -1.63 5.02 -21.68
N LYS A 126 -0.68 4.25 -22.22
CA LYS A 126 0.27 4.71 -23.23
C LYS A 126 -0.20 4.33 -24.64
N PRO A 127 0.16 5.14 -25.66
CA PRO A 127 -0.13 4.78 -27.06
C PRO A 127 0.44 3.42 -27.43
N LEU A 128 -0.38 2.61 -28.11
CA LEU A 128 0.00 1.31 -28.65
C LEU A 128 0.78 1.51 -29.96
N LYS A 129 1.88 0.79 -30.13
CA LYS A 129 2.66 0.82 -31.37
C LYS A 129 2.00 -0.08 -32.40
N ALA A 130 1.70 0.45 -33.57
CA ALA A 130 1.12 -0.31 -34.67
C ALA A 130 2.18 -0.60 -35.74
N SER A 131 2.57 -1.87 -35.84
CA SER A 131 3.57 -2.36 -36.79
C SER A 131 2.91 -3.15 -37.90
N VAL A 132 3.38 -2.96 -39.14
CA VAL A 132 2.90 -3.74 -40.28
C VAL A 132 3.94 -4.82 -40.58
N VAL A 133 3.47 -6.06 -40.63
CA VAL A 133 4.30 -7.24 -40.93
C VAL A 133 3.84 -7.85 -42.25
N LEU A 134 4.69 -7.78 -43.28
CA LEU A 134 4.44 -8.36 -44.61
C LEU A 134 5.58 -9.32 -44.97
N ALA A 135 5.24 -10.57 -45.27
CA ALA A 135 6.23 -11.55 -45.70
C ALA A 135 5.63 -12.61 -46.64
N SER A 136 6.49 -13.25 -47.41
CA SER A 136 6.11 -14.32 -48.34
C SER A 136 7.22 -15.37 -48.34
N PHE A 137 6.89 -16.62 -48.71
CA PHE A 137 7.92 -17.59 -49.05
C PHE A 137 8.70 -17.08 -50.28
N GLY A 138 10.01 -17.28 -50.29
CA GLY A 138 10.91 -16.87 -51.39
C GLY A 138 12.18 -16.16 -50.89
N SER A 139 12.88 -15.53 -51.82
CA SER A 139 14.13 -14.79 -51.57
C SER A 139 13.92 -13.32 -51.19
N SER A 140 12.67 -12.83 -51.17
CA SER A 140 12.38 -11.44 -50.79
C SER A 140 12.41 -11.25 -49.27
N GLU A 141 13.09 -10.20 -48.79
CA GLU A 141 13.13 -9.84 -47.37
C GLU A 141 11.76 -9.34 -46.88
N GLY A 142 11.34 -9.78 -45.70
CA GLY A 142 10.08 -9.38 -45.09
C GLY A 142 10.10 -7.94 -44.56
N PHE A 143 8.95 -7.28 -44.60
CA PHE A 143 8.75 -5.97 -43.98
C PHE A 143 8.26 -6.14 -42.55
N ASN A 144 8.94 -5.54 -41.58
CA ASN A 144 8.49 -5.43 -40.20
C ASN A 144 8.95 -4.09 -39.62
N ALA A 145 8.04 -3.11 -39.55
CA ALA A 145 8.35 -1.81 -38.99
C ALA A 145 7.11 -1.16 -38.35
N PRO A 146 7.29 -0.32 -37.31
CA PRO A 146 6.24 0.51 -36.76
C PRO A 146 5.83 1.58 -37.79
N VAL A 147 4.53 1.77 -37.97
CA VAL A 147 3.98 2.64 -39.02
C VAL A 147 3.18 3.81 -38.43
N PHE A 148 2.54 3.61 -37.27
CA PHE A 148 1.83 4.66 -36.53
C PHE A 148 1.62 4.23 -35.07
N GLU A 149 1.13 5.13 -34.24
CA GLU A 149 0.73 4.83 -32.86
C GLU A 149 -0.78 5.05 -32.69
N ILE A 150 -1.39 4.25 -31.81
CA ILE A 150 -2.82 4.33 -31.49
C ILE A 150 -2.97 4.70 -30.03
N LYS A 151 -3.59 5.84 -29.75
CA LYS A 151 -4.01 6.20 -28.39
C LYS A 151 -5.45 5.72 -28.17
N ILE A 152 -5.68 4.91 -27.15
CA ILE A 152 -7.03 4.46 -26.80
C ILE A 152 -7.67 5.53 -25.92
N ASP A 153 -8.81 6.06 -26.34
CA ASP A 153 -9.60 6.99 -25.53
C ASP A 153 -10.59 6.19 -24.67
N GLN A 154 -10.53 6.39 -23.37
CA GLN A 154 -11.41 5.72 -22.42
C GLN A 154 -12.53 6.67 -22.01
N ASP A 155 -13.77 6.22 -22.18
CA ASP A 155 -14.91 6.98 -21.68
C ASP A 155 -14.86 7.07 -20.15
N THR A 156 -14.69 8.30 -19.64
CA THR A 156 -14.59 8.59 -18.20
C THR A 156 -15.91 8.32 -17.46
N ASN A 157 -17.03 8.24 -18.17
CA ASN A 157 -18.35 7.95 -17.58
C ASN A 157 -18.68 6.45 -17.50
N ALA A 158 -17.89 5.59 -18.16
CA ALA A 158 -18.10 4.16 -18.15
C ALA A 158 -17.15 3.47 -17.15
N ALA A 159 -17.61 2.37 -16.54
CA ALA A 159 -16.74 1.57 -15.69
C ALA A 159 -15.55 1.05 -16.51
N ALA A 160 -14.32 1.35 -16.05
CA ALA A 160 -13.12 0.92 -16.73
C ALA A 160 -13.11 -0.62 -16.86
N PRO A 161 -12.69 -1.17 -18.01
CA PRO A 161 -12.59 -2.61 -18.17
C PRO A 161 -11.65 -3.18 -17.10
N SER A 162 -12.16 -4.07 -16.27
CA SER A 162 -11.35 -4.70 -15.23
C SER A 162 -10.42 -5.73 -15.86
N TYR A 163 -9.12 -5.51 -15.71
CA TYR A 163 -8.10 -6.48 -16.06
C TYR A 163 -7.45 -6.97 -14.76
N GLU A 164 -7.76 -8.21 -14.38
CA GLU A 164 -7.02 -8.89 -13.34
C GLU A 164 -5.71 -9.39 -13.94
N LYS A 165 -4.59 -8.83 -13.46
CA LYS A 165 -3.26 -9.25 -13.90
C LYS A 165 -3.08 -10.73 -13.51
N PRO A 166 -2.63 -11.60 -14.44
CA PRO A 166 -2.37 -12.99 -14.14
C PRO A 166 -1.45 -13.14 -12.92
N LEU A 167 -1.74 -14.13 -12.08
CA LEU A 167 -0.95 -14.44 -10.90
C LEU A 167 0.52 -14.66 -11.31
N ARG A 168 1.38 -13.74 -10.90
CA ARG A 168 2.83 -13.83 -11.16
C ARG A 168 3.51 -14.20 -9.86
N TYR A 169 4.07 -15.41 -9.81
CA TYR A 169 4.87 -15.85 -8.67
C TYR A 169 6.10 -14.95 -8.53
N GLY A 170 6.26 -14.36 -7.35
CA GLY A 170 7.32 -13.41 -7.03
C GLY A 170 7.37 -13.13 -5.53
N LYS A 171 8.37 -12.37 -5.10
CA LYS A 171 8.50 -11.95 -3.70
C LYS A 171 7.30 -11.06 -3.32
N GLN A 172 6.56 -11.46 -2.29
CA GLN A 172 5.49 -10.66 -1.71
C GLN A 172 6.06 -9.53 -0.84
N PRO A 173 5.32 -8.43 -0.65
CA PRO A 173 5.71 -7.40 0.30
C PRO A 173 5.80 -7.97 1.72
N GLU A 174 6.76 -7.48 2.49
CA GLU A 174 6.92 -7.83 3.90
C GLU A 174 5.78 -7.25 4.74
N ILE A 175 5.27 -8.02 5.70
CA ILE A 175 4.18 -7.61 6.60
C ILE A 175 4.79 -7.24 7.95
N HIS A 176 4.62 -5.98 8.36
CA HIS A 176 5.03 -5.52 9.69
C HIS A 176 3.85 -5.52 10.65
N HIS A 177 4.05 -6.10 11.84
CA HIS A 177 3.06 -6.03 12.91
C HIS A 177 3.01 -4.61 13.50
N ILE A 178 1.82 -4.01 13.51
CA ILE A 178 1.59 -2.67 14.07
C ILE A 178 1.15 -2.81 15.53
N PHE A 179 2.03 -2.43 16.46
CA PHE A 179 1.71 -2.40 17.89
C PHE A 179 0.69 -1.31 18.22
N ARG A 180 -0.06 -1.52 19.30
CA ARG A 180 -0.95 -0.48 19.84
C ARG A 180 -0.09 0.69 20.36
N PRO A 181 -0.53 1.94 20.14
CA PRO A 181 0.16 3.09 20.70
C PRO A 181 0.06 3.07 22.24
N ASP A 182 1.09 3.60 22.90
CA ASP A 182 1.10 3.71 24.35
C ASP A 182 0.00 4.65 24.86
N PRO A 183 -0.63 4.36 26.00
CA PRO A 183 -1.62 5.23 26.61
C PRO A 183 -0.98 6.57 27.03
N LYS A 184 -1.70 7.67 26.80
CA LYS A 184 -1.23 9.02 27.16
C LYS A 184 -1.62 9.36 28.61
N SER A 185 -0.62 9.66 29.43
CA SER A 185 -0.82 10.17 30.80
C SER A 185 -1.10 11.68 30.82
N PRO A 186 -1.84 12.19 31.83
CA PRO A 186 -2.10 13.62 31.98
C PRO A 186 -0.84 14.42 32.35
N PRO A 187 -0.86 15.76 32.16
CA PRO A 187 0.24 16.64 32.57
C PRO A 187 0.55 16.53 34.07
N LYS A 188 1.84 16.38 34.41
CA LYS A 188 2.32 16.20 35.79
C LYS A 188 1.87 17.30 36.75
N ILE A 189 1.78 18.54 36.26
CA ILE A 189 1.37 19.71 37.06
C ILE A 189 -0.05 19.55 37.59
N ILE A 190 -0.96 19.03 36.76
CA ILE A 190 -2.36 18.82 37.15
C ILE A 190 -2.43 17.77 38.25
N SER A 191 -1.77 16.61 38.05
CA SER A 191 -1.70 15.56 39.06
C SER A 191 -1.10 16.04 40.39
N LEU A 192 -0.07 16.90 40.32
CA LEU A 192 0.57 17.46 41.51
C LEU A 192 -0.37 18.39 42.30
N ILE A 193 -1.08 19.29 41.62
CA ILE A 193 -2.04 20.21 42.26
C ILE A 193 -3.11 19.42 43.01
N PHE A 194 -3.71 18.42 42.37
CA PHE A 194 -4.73 17.59 43.02
C PHE A 194 -4.14 16.73 44.15
N GLY A 195 -2.93 16.22 44.00
CA GLY A 195 -2.22 15.52 45.08
C GLY A 195 -2.01 16.42 46.30
N LEU A 196 -1.56 17.66 46.10
CA LEU A 196 -1.40 18.65 47.17
C LEU A 196 -2.75 19.06 47.78
N ALA A 197 -3.81 19.18 46.98
CA ALA A 197 -5.15 19.48 47.48
C ALA A 197 -5.66 18.37 48.42
N VAL A 198 -5.44 17.10 48.09
CA VAL A 198 -5.77 15.96 48.97
C VAL A 198 -4.94 16.02 50.25
N ILE A 199 -3.63 16.26 50.16
CA ILE A 199 -2.76 16.40 51.35
C ILE A 199 -3.21 17.56 52.24
N ALA A 200 -3.66 18.67 51.65
CA ALA A 200 -4.15 19.85 52.37
C ALA A 200 -5.45 19.61 53.15
N THR A 201 -6.20 18.53 52.86
CA THR A 201 -7.40 18.18 53.66
C THR A 201 -7.04 17.73 55.07
N LEU A 202 -5.85 17.16 55.29
CA LEU A 202 -5.40 16.71 56.60
C LEU A 202 -5.15 17.88 57.59
N PRO A 203 -4.36 18.91 57.26
CA PRO A 203 -4.21 20.07 58.15
C PRO A 203 -5.54 20.81 58.31
N ALA A 204 -6.38 20.90 57.28
CA ALA A 204 -7.71 21.50 57.41
C ALA A 204 -8.57 20.76 58.46
N LEU A 205 -8.54 19.42 58.45
CA LEU A 205 -9.23 18.60 59.47
C LEU A 205 -8.66 18.84 60.87
N LEU A 206 -7.32 18.85 61.02
CA LEU A 206 -6.67 19.06 62.31
C LEU A 206 -6.98 20.45 62.89
N ILE A 207 -6.94 21.49 62.05
CA ILE A 207 -7.35 22.85 62.43
C ILE A 207 -8.82 22.83 62.86
N GLY A 208 -9.69 22.19 62.09
CA GLY A 208 -11.10 22.01 62.41
C GLY A 208 -11.31 21.41 63.81
N TRP A 209 -10.65 20.31 64.13
CA TRP A 209 -10.72 19.70 65.46
C TRP A 209 -10.28 20.62 66.59
N VAL A 210 -9.16 21.34 66.42
CA VAL A 210 -8.67 22.29 67.42
C VAL A 210 -9.67 23.44 67.61
N THR A 211 -10.22 23.99 66.53
CA THR A 211 -11.21 25.08 66.60
C THR A 211 -12.52 24.65 67.27
N LEU A 212 -12.89 23.37 67.18
CA LEU A 212 -14.07 22.80 67.83
C LEU A 212 -13.81 22.36 69.28
N GLY A 213 -12.60 22.57 69.82
CA GLY A 213 -12.24 22.23 71.20
C GLY A 213 -11.79 20.78 71.42
N GLY A 214 -11.42 20.06 70.35
CA GLY A 214 -10.80 18.74 70.45
C GLY A 214 -9.52 18.80 71.29
N ASN A 215 -9.42 17.93 72.29
CA ASN A 215 -8.33 17.95 73.27
C ASN A 215 -7.90 16.52 73.67
N VAL A 216 -6.78 16.43 74.39
CA VAL A 216 -6.18 15.18 74.88
C VAL A 216 -6.09 15.14 76.41
N ASN A 217 -6.97 15.88 77.11
CA ASN A 217 -6.85 16.10 78.55
C ASN A 217 -6.95 14.82 79.40
N HIS A 218 -7.64 13.80 78.90
CA HIS A 218 -7.79 12.50 79.59
C HIS A 218 -6.67 11.51 79.29
N LEU A 219 -5.70 11.86 78.44
CA LEU A 219 -4.61 10.97 78.03
C LEU A 219 -3.68 10.62 79.20
N SER A 220 -3.30 11.61 80.02
CA SER A 220 -2.47 11.37 81.21
C SER A 220 -3.17 10.44 82.20
N LYS A 221 -4.48 10.61 82.38
CA LYS A 221 -5.28 9.72 83.22
C LYS A 221 -5.32 8.31 82.64
N ALA A 222 -5.58 8.19 81.32
CA ALA A 222 -5.62 6.91 80.58
C ALA A 222 -4.36 6.09 80.79
N ILE A 223 -3.21 6.72 80.55
CA ILE A 223 -1.92 6.08 80.69
C ILE A 223 -1.60 5.80 82.17
N GLY A 224 -2.07 6.62 83.11
CA GLY A 224 -1.86 6.41 84.54
C GLY A 224 -2.58 5.17 85.11
N THR A 225 -3.81 4.90 84.68
CA THR A 225 -4.62 3.79 85.25
C THR A 225 -4.44 2.46 84.53
N ALA A 226 -4.21 2.48 83.22
CA ALA A 226 -4.02 1.25 82.42
C ALA A 226 -2.97 1.45 81.32
N PRO A 227 -1.70 1.72 81.68
CA PRO A 227 -0.64 2.10 80.74
C PRO A 227 -0.43 1.07 79.65
N LEU A 228 -0.30 -0.21 80.04
CA LEU A 228 0.00 -1.30 79.11
C LEU A 228 -1.16 -1.57 78.15
N SER A 229 -2.40 -1.48 78.61
CA SER A 229 -3.58 -1.73 77.77
C SER A 229 -3.78 -0.64 76.73
N HIS A 230 -3.69 0.64 77.12
CA HIS A 230 -3.82 1.75 76.18
C HIS A 230 -2.64 1.83 75.19
N ALA A 231 -1.41 1.60 75.67
CA ALA A 231 -0.23 1.59 74.80
C ALA A 231 -0.26 0.43 73.80
N ALA A 232 -0.59 -0.79 74.25
CA ALA A 232 -0.71 -1.95 73.36
C ALA A 232 -1.88 -1.80 72.37
N PHE A 233 -3.01 -1.23 72.81
CA PHE A 233 -4.16 -1.02 71.95
C PHE A 233 -3.86 0.01 70.86
N PHE A 234 -3.40 1.21 71.23
CA PHE A 234 -3.01 2.23 70.25
C PHE A 234 -1.85 1.75 69.36
N GLY A 235 -0.85 1.11 69.95
CA GLY A 235 0.28 0.52 69.22
C GLY A 235 -0.19 -0.53 68.21
N SER A 236 -1.20 -1.34 68.53
CA SER A 236 -1.77 -2.32 67.60
C SER A 236 -2.47 -1.67 66.40
N ILE A 237 -3.13 -0.52 66.59
CA ILE A 237 -3.75 0.24 65.50
C ILE A 237 -2.67 0.79 64.57
N VAL A 238 -1.63 1.43 65.13
CA VAL A 238 -0.50 1.94 64.34
C VAL A 238 0.24 0.81 63.63
N ALA A 239 0.45 -0.33 64.29
CA ALA A 239 1.07 -1.50 63.69
C ALA A 239 0.23 -2.07 62.55
N MET A 240 -1.11 -2.07 62.67
CA MET A 240 -2.01 -2.53 61.60
C MET A 240 -1.89 -1.63 60.36
N GLU A 241 -1.90 -0.31 60.53
CA GLU A 241 -1.67 0.63 59.42
C GLU A 241 -0.31 0.43 58.76
N PHE A 242 0.73 0.15 59.57
CA PHE A 242 2.05 -0.15 59.03
C PHE A 242 2.09 -1.48 58.26
N VAL A 243 1.36 -2.50 58.71
CA VAL A 243 1.21 -3.76 57.95
C VAL A 243 0.51 -3.51 56.61
N PHE A 244 -0.52 -2.67 56.57
CA PHE A 244 -1.15 -2.27 55.30
C PHE A 244 -0.21 -1.48 54.40
N PHE A 245 0.60 -0.58 54.96
CA PHE A 245 1.63 0.12 54.20
C PHE A 245 2.67 -0.83 53.61
N LEU A 246 3.13 -1.82 54.38
CA LEU A 246 4.04 -2.85 53.87
C LEU A 246 3.37 -3.70 52.79
N TYR A 247 2.09 -4.04 52.92
CA TYR A 247 1.34 -4.74 51.88
C TYR A 247 1.25 -3.94 50.58
N TYR A 248 0.98 -2.63 50.67
CA TYR A 248 0.90 -1.75 49.51
C TYR A 248 2.26 -1.60 48.80
N THR A 249 3.36 -1.62 49.55
CA THR A 249 4.69 -1.32 49.01
C THR A 249 5.51 -2.55 48.61
N SER A 250 5.46 -3.65 49.37
CA SER A 250 6.44 -4.73 49.23
C SER A 250 6.00 -6.13 49.65
N TRP A 251 5.13 -6.29 50.65
CA TRP A 251 4.73 -7.61 51.15
C TRP A 251 3.65 -8.26 50.29
N ASN A 252 3.68 -9.59 50.23
CA ASN A 252 2.61 -10.37 49.62
C ASN A 252 1.53 -10.78 50.63
N LEU A 253 0.41 -11.29 50.11
CA LEU A 253 -0.75 -11.65 50.94
C LEU A 253 -0.43 -12.68 52.04
N PHE A 254 0.41 -13.68 51.73
CA PHE A 254 0.75 -14.74 52.69
C PHE A 254 1.68 -14.28 53.81
N GLN A 255 2.44 -13.20 53.60
CA GLN A 255 3.24 -12.55 54.64
C GLN A 255 2.36 -11.67 55.53
N VAL A 256 1.41 -10.96 54.93
CA VAL A 256 0.54 -9.99 55.61
C VAL A 256 -0.49 -10.67 56.50
N LEU A 257 -1.16 -11.72 56.03
CA LEU A 257 -2.23 -12.39 56.77
C LEU A 257 -1.83 -12.90 58.17
N PRO A 258 -0.73 -13.64 58.37
CA PRO A 258 -0.35 -14.10 59.71
C PRO A 258 0.03 -12.94 60.64
N VAL A 259 0.73 -11.93 60.13
CA VAL A 259 1.12 -10.75 60.93
C VAL A 259 -0.12 -9.94 61.32
N MET A 260 -1.05 -9.74 60.38
CA MET A 260 -2.34 -9.12 60.64
C MET A 260 -3.15 -9.89 61.69
N GLY A 261 -3.17 -11.23 61.62
CA GLY A 261 -3.81 -12.08 62.62
C GLY A 261 -3.24 -11.87 64.02
N LEU A 262 -1.91 -11.78 64.14
CA LEU A 262 -1.24 -11.50 65.42
C LEU A 262 -1.55 -10.09 65.94
N VAL A 263 -1.44 -9.06 65.09
CA VAL A 263 -1.74 -7.68 65.48
C VAL A 263 -3.22 -7.54 65.88
N ALA A 264 -4.14 -8.18 65.15
CA ALA A 264 -5.56 -8.20 65.47
C ALA A 264 -5.83 -8.87 66.82
N ALA A 265 -5.18 -10.00 67.12
CA ALA A 265 -5.30 -10.64 68.43
C ALA A 265 -4.83 -9.72 69.57
N VAL A 266 -3.69 -9.05 69.41
CA VAL A 266 -3.20 -8.06 70.37
C VAL A 266 -4.19 -6.90 70.52
N SER A 267 -4.76 -6.41 69.42
CA SER A 267 -5.74 -5.33 69.41
C SER A 267 -7.01 -5.69 70.19
N VAL A 268 -7.55 -6.89 69.98
CA VAL A 268 -8.74 -7.36 70.69
C VAL A 268 -8.47 -7.52 72.19
N LEU A 269 -7.36 -8.17 72.56
CA LEU A 269 -7.03 -8.43 73.96
C LEU A 269 -6.74 -7.15 74.74
N SER A 270 -5.97 -6.23 74.16
CA SER A 270 -5.65 -4.94 74.79
C SER A 270 -6.84 -3.97 74.77
N GLY A 271 -7.60 -3.94 73.67
CA GLY A 271 -8.76 -3.08 73.46
C GLY A 271 -9.89 -3.36 74.44
N THR A 272 -10.19 -4.62 74.74
CA THR A 272 -11.22 -4.97 75.75
C THR A 272 -10.91 -4.37 77.13
N LYS A 273 -9.62 -4.31 77.51
CA LYS A 273 -9.18 -3.71 78.78
C LYS A 273 -9.13 -2.17 78.71
N ALA A 274 -8.61 -1.61 77.62
CA ALA A 274 -8.54 -0.16 77.40
C ALA A 274 -9.94 0.46 77.36
N LEU A 275 -10.86 -0.11 76.58
CA LEU A 275 -12.25 0.36 76.47
C LEU A 275 -13.06 0.10 77.75
N GLY A 276 -12.77 -0.98 78.48
CA GLY A 276 -13.37 -1.25 79.78
C GLY A 276 -13.01 -0.18 80.82
N GLU A 277 -11.77 0.32 80.79
CA GLU A 277 -11.37 1.46 81.61
C GLU A 277 -12.06 2.76 81.18
N VAL A 278 -12.20 3.02 79.88
CA VAL A 278 -12.94 4.19 79.40
C VAL A 278 -14.39 4.15 79.88
N GLN A 279 -15.00 2.95 79.88
CA GLN A 279 -16.33 2.75 80.42
C GLN A 279 -16.40 3.01 81.93
N SER A 280 -15.42 2.54 82.72
CA SER A 280 -15.43 2.74 84.18
C SER A 280 -15.32 4.22 84.55
N ARG A 281 -14.53 5.00 83.82
CA ARG A 281 -14.46 6.47 83.98
C ARG A 281 -15.77 7.15 83.70
N ARG A 282 -16.44 6.77 82.62
CA ARG A 282 -17.76 7.29 82.26
C ARG A 282 -18.77 7.01 83.37
N LEU A 283 -18.71 5.83 84.00
CA LEU A 283 -19.57 5.47 85.14
C LEU A 283 -19.21 6.24 86.43
N ALA A 284 -17.92 6.59 86.60
CA ALA A 284 -17.44 7.42 87.70
C ALA A 284 -17.73 8.93 87.51
N GLY A 285 -18.37 9.33 86.41
CA GLY A 285 -18.68 10.74 86.11
C GLY A 285 -17.53 11.52 85.48
N GLU A 286 -16.45 10.84 85.10
CA GLU A 286 -15.29 11.44 84.43
C GLU A 286 -15.48 11.31 82.92
N ARG A 287 -16.02 12.37 82.30
CA ARG A 287 -16.19 12.49 80.84
C ARG A 287 -15.14 13.40 80.24
#